data_AF-A0A3N5K0M8-F1
#
_entry.id   AF-A0A3N5K0M8-F1
#
_cell.length_a   1.000
_cell.length_b   1.000
_cell.length_c   1.000
_cell.angle_alpha   90.00
_cell.angle_beta   90.00
_cell.angle_gamma   90.00
#
_symmetry.space_group_name_H-M   'P 1'
#
loop_
_entity.id
_entity.type
_entity.pdbx_description
1 polymer ?
#
loop_
_entity_poly.entity_id
_entity_poly.type
_entity_poly.pdbx_seq_one_letter_code
_entity_poly.pdbx_strand_id
1 'polypeptide(L)'
;MKRILKKIEVPCNGCTLCCHGDLIRLEENETSQEYLTEPHPFITGALVLAHKHNGECVYLESNRCSIHDRTPVLCQIADCRVIAAKYDYENARRLHNMRLIDIRVWDQGRRLLEK
;
A
#
# COMPACT_ATOMS: atom_id res chain seq x y z
N MET A 1 -1.00 -17.56 -17.99
CA MET A 1 -2.22 -16.72 -18.03
C MET A 1 -1.95 -15.46 -17.23
N LYS A 2 -2.07 -14.25 -17.83
CA LYS A 2 -1.95 -12.99 -17.07
C LYS A 2 -3.17 -12.85 -16.16
N ARG A 3 -2.99 -12.89 -14.84
CA ARG A 3 -4.08 -12.59 -13.89
C ARG A 3 -4.35 -11.08 -13.98
N ILE A 4 -5.42 -10.70 -14.66
CA ILE A 4 -5.88 -9.31 -14.71
C ILE A 4 -6.52 -9.02 -13.35
N LEU A 5 -5.79 -8.35 -12.47
CA LEU A 5 -6.30 -7.87 -11.20
C LEU A 5 -7.09 -6.57 -11.45
N LYS A 6 -8.31 -6.50 -10.93
CA LYS A 6 -9.17 -5.32 -11.03
C LYS A 6 -8.78 -4.32 -9.94
N LYS A 7 -8.58 -3.05 -10.31
CA LYS A 7 -8.41 -1.94 -9.35
C LYS A 7 -9.59 -1.91 -8.37
N ILE A 8 -9.28 -1.79 -7.09
CA ILE A 8 -10.24 -1.68 -6.02
C ILE A 8 -10.52 -0.21 -5.78
N GLU A 9 -11.78 0.19 -5.96
CA GLU A 9 -12.24 1.52 -5.63
C GLU A 9 -12.47 1.61 -4.12
N VAL A 10 -11.63 2.42 -3.47
CA VAL A 10 -11.72 2.76 -2.05
C VAL A 10 -12.04 4.26 -1.96
N PRO A 11 -13.11 4.68 -1.27
CA PRO A 11 -13.46 6.09 -1.12
C PRO A 11 -12.53 6.77 -0.09
N CYS A 12 -11.24 6.82 -0.40
CA CYS A 12 -10.17 7.31 0.46
C CYS A 12 -10.32 8.81 0.79
N ASN A 13 -11.01 9.59 -0.04
CA ASN A 13 -11.21 11.04 0.14
C ASN A 13 -9.91 11.81 0.49
N GLY A 14 -8.82 11.49 -0.22
CA GLY A 14 -7.51 12.11 0.01
C GLY A 14 -6.66 11.46 1.10
N CYS A 15 -7.10 10.36 1.73
CA CYS A 15 -6.25 9.54 2.58
C CYS A 15 -5.05 8.99 1.80
N THR A 16 -3.86 9.04 2.41
CA THR A 16 -2.61 8.57 1.80
C THR A 16 -1.91 7.49 2.63
N LEU A 17 -2.57 6.85 3.59
CA LEU A 17 -1.90 5.92 4.52
C LEU A 17 -1.14 4.78 3.82
N CYS A 18 -1.62 4.30 2.66
CA CYS A 18 -0.93 3.29 1.84
C CYS A 18 0.37 3.77 1.18
N CYS A 19 0.73 5.05 1.33
CA CYS A 19 1.98 5.62 0.84
C CYS A 19 3.04 5.72 1.94
N HIS A 20 2.81 5.19 3.14
CA HIS A 20 3.70 5.33 4.30
C HIS A 20 4.26 3.97 4.72
N GLY A 21 5.54 3.73 4.46
CA GLY A 21 6.28 2.56 4.97
C GLY A 21 5.92 1.19 4.36
N ASP A 22 5.12 1.16 3.29
CA ASP A 22 4.71 -0.08 2.62
C ASP A 22 5.74 -0.53 1.56
N LEU A 23 6.15 -1.79 1.60
CA LEU A 23 7.02 -2.40 0.58
C LEU A 23 6.19 -2.81 -0.65
N ILE A 24 5.83 -1.83 -1.48
CA ILE A 24 5.09 -2.06 -2.74
C ILE A 24 6.00 -2.73 -3.77
N ARG A 25 6.02 -4.06 -3.76
CA ARG A 25 6.74 -4.87 -4.76
C ARG A 25 6.11 -4.75 -6.14
N LEU A 26 6.95 -4.61 -7.16
CA LEU A 26 6.52 -4.74 -8.56
C LEU A 26 6.34 -6.23 -8.91
N GLU A 27 5.25 -6.54 -9.58
CA GLU A 27 5.03 -7.86 -10.17
C GLU A 27 5.85 -8.02 -11.46
N GLU A 28 6.14 -9.28 -11.85
CA GLU A 28 7.00 -9.61 -12.99
C GLU A 28 6.51 -9.02 -14.33
N ASN A 29 5.21 -8.75 -14.43
CA ASN A 29 4.58 -8.21 -15.62
C ASN A 29 4.51 -6.67 -15.64
N GLU A 30 5.08 -6.00 -14.65
CA GLU A 30 5.14 -4.54 -14.56
C GLU A 30 6.49 -4.04 -15.05
N THR A 31 6.48 -3.00 -15.91
CA THR A 31 7.69 -2.41 -16.45
C THR A 31 8.38 -1.57 -15.35
N SER A 32 9.48 -2.08 -14.79
CA SER A 32 10.19 -1.38 -13.71
C SER A 32 10.70 0.01 -14.11
N GLN A 33 10.98 0.25 -15.39
CA GLN A 33 11.43 1.56 -15.91
C GLN A 33 10.35 2.67 -15.80
N GLU A 34 9.09 2.32 -15.56
CA GLU A 34 8.01 3.29 -15.35
C GLU A 34 7.99 3.85 -13.92
N TYR A 35 8.80 3.28 -13.02
CA TYR A 35 8.82 3.57 -11.60
C TYR A 35 10.23 3.84 -11.08
N LEU A 36 10.33 4.70 -10.06
CA LEU A 36 11.50 4.81 -9.21
C LEU A 36 11.45 3.66 -8.21
N THR A 37 12.44 2.80 -8.27
CA THR A 37 12.49 1.56 -7.49
C THR A 37 13.77 1.45 -6.69
N GLU A 38 13.71 0.67 -5.62
CA GLU A 38 14.86 0.20 -4.85
C GLU A 38 14.80 -1.32 -4.66
N PRO A 39 15.94 -1.99 -4.37
CA PRO A 39 15.93 -3.42 -4.11
C PRO A 39 15.07 -3.77 -2.89
N HIS A 40 14.28 -4.84 -2.97
CA HIS A 40 13.55 -5.35 -1.83
C HIS A 40 14.54 -5.81 -0.74
N PRO A 41 14.40 -5.36 0.52
CA PRO A 41 15.40 -5.59 1.56
C PRO A 41 15.58 -7.07 1.95
N PHE A 42 14.56 -7.89 1.72
CA PHE A 42 14.53 -9.31 2.13
C PHE A 42 14.39 -10.32 0.98
N ILE A 43 14.22 -9.88 -0.27
CA ILE A 43 13.92 -10.76 -1.40
C ILE A 43 14.88 -10.40 -2.54
N THR A 44 15.90 -11.24 -2.74
CA THR A 44 16.91 -11.02 -3.78
C THR A 44 16.29 -10.93 -5.17
N GLY A 45 16.63 -9.88 -5.90
CA GLY A 45 16.16 -9.65 -7.28
C GLY A 45 14.77 -9.03 -7.38
N ALA A 46 14.02 -8.92 -6.28
CA ALA A 46 12.75 -8.19 -6.28
C ALA A 46 12.97 -6.68 -6.15
N LEU A 47 12.12 -5.90 -6.82
CA LEU A 47 12.10 -4.45 -6.74
C LEU A 47 10.84 -3.99 -6.01
N VAL A 48 10.96 -2.94 -5.21
CA VAL A 48 9.85 -2.21 -4.60
C VAL A 48 9.85 -0.77 -5.08
N LEU A 49 8.72 -0.07 -4.99
CA LEU A 49 8.71 1.38 -5.12
C LEU A 49 9.68 2.00 -4.10
N ALA A 50 10.48 2.97 -4.56
CA ALA A 50 11.44 3.63 -3.71
C ALA A 50 10.76 4.49 -2.63
N HIS A 51 11.50 4.72 -1.55
CA HIS A 51 11.06 5.58 -0.45
C HIS A 51 11.94 6.83 -0.33
N LYS A 52 11.32 7.91 0.17
CA LYS A 52 12.02 9.09 0.68
C LYS A 52 12.74 8.73 1.98
N HIS A 53 13.65 9.59 2.42
CA HIS A 53 14.41 9.36 3.67
C HIS A 53 13.52 9.21 4.92
N ASN A 54 12.33 9.82 4.92
CA ASN A 54 11.34 9.72 5.99
C ASN A 54 10.46 8.45 5.92
N GLY A 55 10.67 7.56 4.94
CA GLY A 55 9.90 6.33 4.75
C GLY A 55 8.60 6.49 3.97
N GLU A 56 8.27 7.69 3.46
CA GLU A 56 7.17 7.88 2.54
C GLU A 56 7.53 7.36 1.15
N CYS A 57 6.55 6.86 0.39
CA CYS A 57 6.75 6.55 -1.03
C CYS A 57 7.24 7.81 -1.78
N VAL A 58 8.20 7.65 -2.69
CA VAL A 58 8.71 8.77 -3.52
C VAL A 58 7.64 9.46 -4.36
N TYR A 59 6.50 8.81 -4.58
CA TYR A 59 5.39 9.37 -5.33
C TYR A 59 4.34 10.10 -4.48
N LEU A 60 4.52 10.16 -3.14
CA LEU A 60 3.65 10.95 -2.26
C LEU A 60 4.05 12.43 -2.31
N GLU A 61 3.31 13.24 -3.05
CA GLU A 61 3.59 14.66 -3.24
C GLU A 61 2.40 15.52 -2.77
N SER A 62 2.65 16.52 -1.93
CA SER A 62 1.61 17.43 -1.42
C SER A 62 0.38 16.69 -0.84
N ASN A 63 0.61 15.62 -0.06
CA ASN A 63 -0.44 14.74 0.50
C ASN A 63 -1.34 14.07 -0.54
N ARG A 64 -0.81 13.78 -1.76
CA ARG A 64 -1.50 12.99 -2.78
C ARG A 64 -0.52 12.07 -3.51
N CYS A 65 -1.02 10.93 -3.99
CA CYS A 65 -0.24 10.09 -4.89
C CYS A 65 -0.13 10.75 -6.26
N SER A 66 1.09 11.10 -6.68
CA SER A 66 1.37 11.73 -7.98
C SER A 66 1.18 10.80 -9.18
N ILE A 67 1.06 9.49 -8.94
CA ILE A 67 0.89 8.47 -9.98
C ILE A 67 -0.40 7.68 -9.85
N HIS A 68 -1.42 8.21 -9.17
CA HIS A 68 -2.65 7.51 -8.80
C HIS A 68 -3.34 6.76 -9.98
N ASP A 69 -3.24 7.30 -11.20
CA ASP A 69 -3.87 6.75 -12.40
C ASP A 69 -3.04 5.64 -13.08
N ARG A 70 -1.78 5.48 -12.67
CA ARG A 70 -0.82 4.49 -13.19
C ARG A 70 -0.06 3.77 -12.08
N THR A 71 -0.70 3.57 -10.94
CA THR A 71 -0.06 2.89 -9.79
C THR A 71 0.23 1.42 -10.10
N PRO A 72 1.23 0.82 -9.44
CA PRO A 72 1.47 -0.61 -9.55
C PRO A 72 0.28 -1.46 -9.09
N VAL A 73 0.26 -2.72 -9.50
CA VAL A 73 -0.79 -3.69 -9.21
C VAL A 73 -1.10 -3.78 -7.71
N LEU A 74 -0.07 -3.84 -6.85
CA LEU A 74 -0.28 -3.92 -5.39
C LEU A 74 -0.98 -2.68 -4.83
N CYS A 75 -0.68 -1.48 -5.34
CA CYS A 75 -1.39 -0.26 -4.96
C CYS A 75 -2.84 -0.26 -5.47
N GLN A 76 -3.09 -0.79 -6.66
CA GLN A 76 -4.44 -0.87 -7.23
C GLN A 76 -5.36 -1.80 -6.45
N ILE A 77 -4.82 -2.84 -5.81
CA ILE A 77 -5.60 -3.80 -5.02
C ILE A 77 -5.57 -3.51 -3.52
N ALA A 78 -4.86 -2.48 -3.09
CA ALA A 78 -4.77 -2.10 -1.68
C ALA A 78 -6.15 -1.65 -1.17
N ASP A 79 -6.66 -2.37 -0.16
CA ASP A 79 -7.95 -2.05 0.46
C ASP A 79 -7.86 -2.19 1.99
N CYS A 80 -7.79 -1.05 2.68
CA CYS A 80 -7.73 -1.00 4.14
C CYS A 80 -8.96 -1.64 4.82
N ARG A 81 -10.11 -1.72 4.13
CA ARG A 81 -11.33 -2.38 4.63
C ARG A 81 -11.12 -3.88 4.79
N VAL A 82 -10.30 -4.51 3.93
CA VAL A 82 -9.99 -5.93 4.03
C VAL A 82 -9.23 -6.24 5.33
N ILE A 83 -8.27 -5.39 5.70
CA ILE A 83 -7.54 -5.51 6.98
C ILE A 83 -8.50 -5.34 8.15
N ALA A 84 -9.35 -4.30 8.09
CA ALA A 84 -10.30 -3.97 9.14
C ALA A 84 -11.44 -4.98 9.32
N ALA A 85 -11.84 -5.67 8.24
CA ALA A 85 -12.82 -6.75 8.29
C ALA A 85 -12.21 -8.06 8.81
N LYS A 86 -10.91 -8.29 8.55
CA LYS A 86 -10.22 -9.53 8.91
C LYS A 86 -9.81 -9.61 10.37
N TYR A 87 -9.46 -8.48 10.99
CA TYR A 87 -8.92 -8.44 12.34
C TYR A 87 -9.77 -7.57 13.27
N ASP A 88 -10.03 -8.06 14.48
CA ASP A 88 -10.52 -7.22 15.57
C ASP A 88 -9.43 -6.25 16.07
N TYR A 89 -9.80 -5.34 16.98
CA TYR A 89 -8.89 -4.31 17.51
C TYR A 89 -7.66 -4.91 18.22
N GLU A 90 -7.85 -5.95 19.03
CA GLU A 90 -6.75 -6.55 19.80
C GLU A 90 -5.72 -7.20 18.88
N ASN A 91 -6.19 -7.94 17.87
CA ASN A 91 -5.33 -8.55 16.86
C ASN A 91 -4.67 -7.51 15.96
N ALA A 92 -5.39 -6.46 15.55
CA ALA A 92 -4.81 -5.37 14.77
C ALA A 92 -3.70 -4.65 15.54
N ARG A 93 -3.93 -4.35 16.84
CA ARG A 93 -2.92 -3.75 17.71
C ARG A 93 -1.70 -4.65 17.89
N ARG A 94 -1.90 -5.97 18.04
CA ARG A 94 -0.80 -6.94 18.12
C ARG A 94 0.04 -6.95 16.84
N LEU A 95 -0.60 -7.00 15.67
CA LEU A 95 0.09 -6.94 14.37
C LEU A 95 0.83 -5.62 14.17
N HIS A 96 0.27 -4.51 14.65
CA HIS A 96 0.93 -3.21 14.63
C HIS A 96 2.20 -3.18 15.47
N ASN A 97 2.16 -3.74 16.69
CA ASN A 97 3.35 -3.85 17.54
C ASN A 97 4.45 -4.73 16.91
N MET A 98 4.07 -5.69 16.05
CA MET A 98 4.97 -6.50 15.25
C MET A 98 5.41 -5.82 13.95
N ARG A 99 4.97 -4.60 13.68
CA ARG A 99 5.23 -3.82 12.44
C ARG A 99 4.74 -4.52 11.17
N LEU A 100 3.70 -5.34 11.27
CA LEU A 100 3.10 -6.04 10.12
C LEU A 100 1.97 -5.23 9.48
N ILE A 101 1.35 -4.32 10.21
CA ILE A 101 0.37 -3.35 9.71
C ILE A 101 0.52 -2.02 10.47
N ASP A 102 0.06 -0.91 9.88
CA ASP A 102 -0.16 0.33 10.63
C ASP A 102 -1.57 0.32 11.24
N ILE A 103 -1.68 0.61 12.55
CA ILE A 103 -2.98 0.66 13.23
C ILE A 103 -3.92 1.72 12.62
N ARG A 104 -3.35 2.80 12.05
CA ARG A 104 -4.10 3.84 11.34
C ARG A 104 -4.77 3.30 10.08
N VAL A 105 -4.16 2.33 9.40
CA VAL A 105 -4.75 1.66 8.23
C VAL A 105 -5.97 0.85 8.65
N TRP A 106 -5.88 0.10 9.76
CA TRP A 106 -7.01 -0.62 10.31
C TRP A 106 -8.15 0.34 10.73
N ASP A 107 -7.83 1.41 11.46
CA ASP A 107 -8.79 2.42 11.92
C ASP A 107 -9.52 3.10 10.74
N GLN A 108 -8.78 3.47 9.69
CA GLN A 108 -9.38 4.01 8.48
C GLN A 108 -10.31 2.99 7.80
N GLY A 109 -9.90 1.73 7.71
CA GLY A 109 -10.74 0.67 7.17
C GLY A 109 -12.03 0.49 7.95
N ARG A 110 -11.99 0.56 9.29
CA ARG A 110 -13.18 0.52 10.15
C ARG A 110 -14.13 1.68 9.86
N ARG A 111 -13.63 2.91 9.80
CA ARG A 111 -14.43 4.10 9.47
C ARG A 111 -15.11 4.00 8.11
N LEU A 112 -14.49 3.32 7.14
CA LEU A 112 -15.07 3.14 5.80
C LEU A 112 -16.09 2.00 5.74
N LEU A 113 -16.04 1.04 6.67
CA LEU A 113 -17.02 -0.06 6.76
C LEU A 113 -18.28 0.33 7.55
N GLU A 114 -18.19 1.33 8.42
CA GLU A 114 -19.29 1.82 9.27
C GLU A 114 -20.17 2.88 8.58
N LYS A 115 -19.82 3.29 7.36
CA LYS A 115 -20.58 4.22 6.51
C LYS A 115 -21.44 3.48 5.50
#